data_AF-A0A2K5K9Q4-F1
#
_entry.id   AF-A0A2K5K9Q4-F1
#
_cell.length_a   1.000
_cell.length_b   1.000
_cell.length_c   1.000
_cell.angle_alpha   90.00
_cell.angle_beta   90.00
_cell.angle_gamma   90.00
#
_symmetry.space_group_name_H-M   'P 1'
#
loop_
_entity.id
_entity.type
_entity.pdbx_description
1 polymer ?
#
loop_
_entity_poly.entity_id
_entity_poly.type
_entity_poly.pdbx_seq_one_letter_code
_entity_poly.pdbx_strand_id
1 'polypeptide(L)'
;DYHVVLLHVSSGGQSFIYDLDTVLPFPCPFDTYVEDAFKSDDDIHPQFRRKFRVIRADSYLKNFASDRSHMKDSSGNWREPPPPYPCIETG
;
A
#
# COMPACT_ATOMS: atom_id res chain seq x y z
N ASP A 1 7.06 4.24 -7.96
CA ASP A 1 7.42 3.83 -6.59
C ASP A 1 6.30 4.28 -5.65
N TYR A 2 5.58 3.34 -5.05
CA TYR A 2 4.42 3.63 -4.19
C TYR A 2 4.35 2.54 -3.10
N HIS A 3 3.65 2.83 -1.99
CA HIS A 3 3.38 1.85 -0.92
C HIS A 3 1.88 1.53 -0.85
N VAL A 4 1.54 0.32 -0.42
CA VAL A 4 0.14 -0.13 -0.27
C VAL A 4 -0.05 -0.74 1.11
N VAL A 5 -1.08 -0.28 1.81
CA VAL A 5 -1.52 -0.83 3.09
C VAL A 5 -3.02 -1.09 3.04
N LEU A 6 -3.52 -2.01 3.86
CA LEU A 6 -4.96 -2.24 4.00
C LEU A 6 -5.50 -1.44 5.19
N LEU A 7 -6.52 -0.62 4.92
CA LEU A 7 -7.32 0.07 5.94
C LEU A 7 -8.58 -0.74 6.25
N HIS A 8 -8.76 -1.10 7.51
CA HIS A 8 -9.97 -1.74 8.03
C HIS A 8 -10.74 -0.76 8.91
N VAL A 9 -11.95 -0.38 8.49
CA VAL A 9 -12.86 0.46 9.26
C VAL A 9 -13.84 -0.45 10.02
N SER A 10 -13.63 -0.63 11.32
CA SER A 10 -14.48 -1.50 12.15
C SER A 10 -15.79 -0.81 12.53
N SER A 11 -16.86 -1.60 12.73
CA SER A 11 -18.15 -1.12 13.22
C SER A 11 -18.09 -0.52 14.64
N GLY A 12 -17.03 -0.83 15.40
CA GLY A 12 -16.81 -0.30 16.75
C GLY A 12 -16.21 1.11 16.80
N GLY A 13 -16.05 1.79 15.67
CA GLY A 13 -15.50 3.16 15.58
C GLY A 13 -13.96 3.22 15.52
N GLN A 14 -13.26 2.13 15.82
CA GLN A 14 -11.80 2.03 15.68
C GLN A 14 -11.41 1.59 14.25
N SER A 15 -10.47 2.29 13.64
CA SER A 15 -9.85 1.86 12.38
C SER A 15 -8.45 1.29 12.61
N PHE A 16 -8.04 0.39 11.71
CA PHE A 16 -6.75 -0.30 11.77
C PHE A 16 -6.05 -0.29 10.42
N ILE A 17 -4.72 -0.18 10.44
CA ILE A 17 -3.84 -0.34 9.29
C ILE A 17 -3.14 -1.70 9.36
N TYR A 18 -3.14 -2.40 8.24
CA TYR A 18 -2.38 -3.62 8.02
C TYR A 18 -1.31 -3.30 6.98
N ASP A 19 -0.09 -3.10 7.46
CA ASP A 19 1.10 -2.90 6.65
C ASP A 19 2.07 -4.05 6.93
N LEU A 20 2.41 -4.84 5.91
CA LEU A 20 3.29 -6.00 6.09
C LEU A 20 4.76 -5.62 6.27
N ASP A 21 5.13 -4.38 5.93
CA ASP A 21 6.51 -3.89 5.96
C ASP A 21 6.80 -3.00 7.18
N THR A 22 5.81 -2.74 8.04
CA THR A 22 5.99 -1.89 9.22
C THR A 22 6.68 -2.61 10.38
N VAL A 23 7.39 -1.85 11.20
CA VAL A 23 7.90 -2.28 12.50
C VAL A 23 6.92 -2.00 13.66
N LEU A 24 5.84 -1.27 13.37
CA LEU A 24 4.71 -1.07 14.29
C LEU A 24 3.92 -2.39 14.47
N PRO A 25 2.97 -2.48 15.42
CA PRO A 25 2.12 -3.66 15.55
C PRO A 25 1.37 -4.00 14.26
N PHE A 26 1.08 -5.28 14.04
CA PHE A 26 0.26 -5.77 12.93
C PHE A 26 -0.98 -6.52 13.46
N PRO A 27 -2.21 -5.97 13.33
CA PRO A 27 -2.52 -4.64 12.83
C PRO A 27 -2.15 -3.49 13.78
N CYS A 28 -1.97 -2.29 13.23
CA CYS A 28 -1.72 -1.06 13.98
C CYS A 28 -3.01 -0.23 14.09
N PRO A 29 -3.35 0.37 15.25
CA PRO A 29 -4.40 1.38 15.33
C PRO A 29 -4.13 2.54 14.34
N PHE A 30 -5.17 3.02 13.66
CA PHE A 30 -5.04 4.04 12.61
C PHE A 30 -4.31 5.30 13.09
N ASP A 31 -4.68 5.86 14.23
CA ASP A 31 -4.09 7.09 14.75
C ASP A 31 -2.59 6.91 15.04
N THR A 32 -2.22 5.80 15.70
CA THR A 32 -0.81 5.42 15.94
C THR A 32 -0.03 5.31 14.63
N TYR A 33 -0.59 4.65 13.61
CA TYR A 33 0.09 4.50 12.33
C TYR A 33 0.29 5.85 11.62
N VAL A 34 -0.72 6.73 11.64
CA VAL A 34 -0.62 8.06 11.04
C VAL A 34 0.44 8.90 11.76
N GLU A 35 0.46 8.89 13.09
CA GLU A 35 1.39 9.67 13.90
C GLU A 35 2.84 9.19 13.72
N ASP A 36 3.08 7.88 13.79
CA ASP A 36 4.44 7.33 13.83
C ASP A 36 5.02 7.04 12.45
N ALA A 37 4.20 6.55 11.50
CA ALA A 37 4.67 6.18 10.17
C ALA A 37 4.57 7.35 9.17
N PHE A 38 3.46 8.08 9.15
CA PHE A 38 3.28 9.19 8.21
C PHE A 38 3.80 10.53 8.75
N LYS A 39 3.54 10.87 10.01
CA LYS A 39 3.86 12.17 10.64
C LYS A 39 3.17 13.35 9.93
N SER A 40 3.51 14.59 10.26
CA SER A 40 3.02 15.77 9.52
C SER A 40 3.70 15.90 8.14
N ASP A 41 3.01 16.55 7.20
CA ASP A 41 3.56 16.98 5.91
C ASP A 41 3.99 18.46 5.90
N ASP A 42 3.79 19.18 7.02
CA ASP A 42 4.05 20.61 7.13
C ASP A 42 5.54 20.94 6.95
N ASP A 43 6.41 20.15 7.59
CA ASP A 43 7.87 20.32 7.58
C ASP A 43 8.57 19.55 6.44
N ILE A 44 7.80 18.99 5.52
CA ILE A 44 8.32 18.23 4.38
C ILE A 44 8.28 19.08 3.11
N HIS A 45 9.36 19.03 2.33
CA HIS A 45 9.43 19.70 1.04
C HIS A 45 8.23 19.30 0.17
N PRO A 46 7.49 20.24 -0.47
CA PRO A 46 6.19 19.96 -1.09
C PRO A 46 6.16 18.78 -2.07
N GLN A 47 7.28 18.49 -2.75
CA GLN A 47 7.40 17.37 -3.69
C GLN A 47 7.32 15.98 -3.03
N PHE A 48 7.56 15.88 -1.73
CA PHE A 48 7.52 14.63 -0.96
C PHE A 48 6.26 14.49 -0.11
N ARG A 49 5.33 15.46 -0.18
CA ARG A 49 4.07 15.38 0.57
C ARG A 49 3.24 14.20 0.08
N ARG A 50 2.70 13.42 1.01
CA ARG A 50 2.05 12.15 0.68
C ARG A 50 0.63 12.41 0.21
N LYS A 51 0.17 11.57 -0.71
CA LYS A 51 -1.22 11.54 -1.17
C LYS A 51 -1.75 10.13 -1.07
N PHE A 52 -3.02 9.99 -0.72
CA PHE A 52 -3.66 8.70 -0.51
C PHE A 52 -4.79 8.48 -1.51
N ARG A 53 -4.76 7.36 -2.23
CA ARG A 53 -5.89 6.87 -3.02
C ARG A 53 -6.56 5.75 -2.24
N VAL A 54 -7.76 6.00 -1.72
CA VAL A 54 -8.54 4.99 -0.98
C VAL A 54 -9.46 4.26 -1.95
N ILE A 55 -9.34 2.95 -2.01
CA ILE A 55 -10.14 2.07 -2.87
C ILE A 55 -10.81 1.03 -1.98
N ARG A 56 -12.13 0.85 -2.12
CA ARG A 56 -12.82 -0.22 -1.40
C ARG A 56 -12.27 -1.59 -1.83
N ALA A 57 -12.15 -2.52 -0.89
CA ALA A 57 -11.53 -3.82 -1.14
C ALA A 57 -12.23 -4.61 -2.26
N ASP A 58 -13.56 -4.58 -2.33
CA ASP A 58 -14.34 -5.20 -3.41
C ASP A 58 -14.03 -4.58 -4.79
N SER A 59 -13.92 -3.26 -4.85
CA SER A 59 -13.51 -2.56 -6.07
C SER A 59 -12.05 -2.84 -6.43
N TYR A 60 -11.15 -2.99 -5.45
CA TYR A 60 -9.76 -3.35 -5.72
C TYR A 60 -9.67 -4.75 -6.32
N LEU A 61 -10.30 -5.75 -5.68
CA LEU A 61 -10.32 -7.13 -6.18
C LEU A 61 -10.96 -7.25 -7.56
N LYS A 62 -12.01 -6.47 -7.85
CA LYS A 62 -12.69 -6.51 -9.14
C LYS A 62 -11.88 -5.89 -10.29
N ASN A 63 -11.11 -4.85 -10.01
CA ASN A 63 -10.54 -4.00 -11.06
C ASN A 63 -9.00 -3.96 -11.08
N PHE A 64 -8.32 -4.51 -10.08
CA PHE A 64 -6.86 -4.51 -10.02
C PHE A 64 -6.29 -5.57 -10.96
N ALA A 65 -5.38 -5.14 -11.83
CA ALA A 65 -4.55 -6.00 -12.66
C ALA A 65 -3.11 -5.48 -12.68
N SER A 66 -2.14 -6.39 -12.69
CA SER A 66 -0.73 -6.05 -12.80
C SER A 66 0.02 -7.17 -13.52
N ASP A 67 0.56 -6.85 -14.69
CA ASP A 67 1.44 -7.71 -15.47
C ASP A 67 2.87 -7.77 -14.90
N ARG A 68 3.15 -7.01 -13.82
CA ARG A 68 4.44 -6.86 -13.14
C ARG A 68 5.57 -6.31 -14.02
N SER A 69 5.28 -5.78 -15.22
CA SER A 69 6.30 -5.29 -16.17
C SER A 69 7.18 -4.17 -15.59
N HIS A 70 6.61 -3.32 -14.74
CA HIS A 70 7.34 -2.24 -14.05
C HIS A 70 8.47 -2.73 -13.12
N MET A 71 8.45 -4.01 -12.72
CA MET A 71 9.49 -4.63 -11.90
C MET A 71 10.65 -5.22 -12.71
N LYS A 72 10.65 -5.07 -14.04
CA LYS A 72 11.78 -5.43 -14.90
C LYS A 72 12.70 -4.22 -15.16
N ASP A 73 13.99 -4.47 -15.30
CA ASP A 73 14.97 -3.49 -15.77
C ASP A 73 14.96 -3.38 -17.32
N SER A 74 15.80 -2.51 -17.88
CA SER A 74 15.90 -2.33 -19.33
C SER A 74 16.46 -3.55 -20.07
N SER A 75 17.07 -4.50 -19.36
CA SER A 75 17.59 -5.75 -19.88
C SER A 75 16.61 -6.91 -19.70
N GLY A 76 15.46 -6.67 -19.06
CA GLY A 76 14.43 -7.66 -18.78
C GLY A 76 14.64 -8.48 -17.49
N ASN A 77 15.66 -8.16 -16.69
CA ASN A 77 15.89 -8.82 -15.41
C ASN A 77 14.91 -8.29 -14.36
N TRP A 78 14.52 -9.14 -13.42
CA TRP A 78 13.70 -8.75 -12.28
C TRP A 78 14.50 -7.89 -11.30
N ARG A 79 13.95 -6.73 -10.94
CA ARG A 79 14.50 -5.86 -9.88
C ARG A 79 14.37 -6.53 -8.50
N GLU A 80 13.27 -7.23 -8.28
CA GLU A 80 13.02 -8.07 -7.12
C GLU A 80 12.30 -9.36 -7.59
N PRO A 81 12.52 -10.52 -6.93
CA PRO A 81 11.85 -11.76 -7.31
C PRO A 81 10.32 -11.60 -7.29
N PRO A 82 9.62 -11.94 -8.39
CA PRO A 82 8.17 -11.82 -8.43
C PRO A 82 7.52 -12.88 -7.54
N PRO A 83 6.28 -12.63 -7.05
CA PRO A 83 5.52 -13.65 -6.37
C PRO A 83 5.31 -14.92 -7.22
N PRO A 84 5.25 -16.11 -6.62
CA PRO A 84 5.27 -17.39 -7.35
C PRO A 84 3.94 -17.75 -8.04
N TYR A 85 2.86 -17.02 -7.73
CA TYR A 85 1.56 -17.19 -8.39
C TYR A 85 1.49 -16.38 -9.70
N PRO A 86 0.60 -16.75 -10.65
CA PRO A 86 0.36 -15.98 -11.88
C PRO A 86 0.05 -14.50 -11.63
N CYS A 87 0.20 -13.66 -12.66
CA CYS A 87 -0.18 -12.25 -12.55
C CYS A 87 -1.65 -12.11 -12.17
N ILE A 88 -1.97 -11.07 -11.39
CA ILE A 88 -3.37 -10.73 -11.11
C ILE A 88 -3.89 -10.02 -12.35
N GLU A 89 -4.97 -10.54 -12.93
CA GLU A 89 -5.57 -10.05 -14.17
C GLU A 89 -7.08 -9.94 -14.05
N THR A 90 -7.67 -9.11 -14.91
CA THR A 90 -9.12 -8.95 -15.07
C THR A 90 -9.48 -9.26 -16.53
N GLY A 91 -10.74 -9.62 -16.77
CA GLY A 91 -11.25 -9.91 -18.13
C GLY A 91 -11.31 -8.71 -19.06
#